data_AF-A0A3D1ISL8-F1
#
_entry.id   AF-A0A3D1ISL8-F1
#
_cell.length_a   1.000
_cell.length_b   1.000
_cell.length_c   1.000
_cell.angle_alpha   90.00
_cell.angle_beta   90.00
_cell.angle_gamma   90.00
#
_symmetry.space_group_name_H-M   'P 1'
#
loop_
_entity.id
_entity.type
_entity.pdbx_description
1 polymer ?
#
loop_
_entity_poly.entity_id
_entity_poly.type
_entity_poly.pdbx_seq_one_letter_code
_entity_poly.pdbx_strand_id
1 'polypeptide(L)'
;NAFRRSAINAKLILLGTEKVSHVTSGNSTTDLVDLTFGATQPLYDVHLKRQLYRADLVSLFTGASPQNIMHGSSWMLNSTNGAPAYGFNVVEAIYAPTSVFVHEIGHNLGCSHAANDVGGFMHGAFTNSHGWKFGITTNGNTYPMRTLMTYGVGRRLGYFSNPNVNVWGVPTGDTNFANNALTIQRMAPVVGSYFTQIIQTTQLVPNAQPISVFPGTTNRPGIRQPRRIFWGTGE
;
A
#
# COMPACT_ATOMS: atom_id res chain seq x y z
N ASN A 1 3.31 14.61 11.76
CA ASN A 1 3.29 13.29 11.08
C ASN A 1 3.84 13.47 9.64
N ALA A 2 4.13 12.39 8.92
CA ALA A 2 4.77 12.45 7.60
C ALA A 2 3.92 13.15 6.52
N PHE A 3 2.60 12.95 6.55
CA PHE A 3 1.68 13.58 5.59
C PHE A 3 1.79 15.11 5.62
N ARG A 4 1.66 15.71 6.81
CA ARG A 4 1.81 17.17 6.97
C ARG A 4 3.19 17.67 6.57
N ARG A 5 4.25 16.94 6.95
CA ARG A 5 5.63 17.29 6.60
C ARG A 5 5.87 17.32 5.10
N SER A 6 5.20 16.45 4.35
CA SER A 6 5.29 16.36 2.89
C SER A 6 4.24 17.18 2.14
N ALA A 7 3.56 18.13 2.79
CA ALA A 7 2.50 18.93 2.20
C ALA A 7 1.39 18.09 1.54
N ILE A 8 1.03 16.97 2.19
CA ILE A 8 -0.07 16.10 1.78
C ILE A 8 -1.32 16.50 2.57
N ASN A 9 -2.40 16.79 1.86
CA ASN A 9 -3.68 17.23 2.45
C ASN A 9 -4.60 16.07 2.88
N ALA A 10 -4.36 14.87 2.35
CA ALA A 10 -5.09 13.67 2.75
C ALA A 10 -4.95 13.41 4.26
N LYS A 11 -5.96 12.77 4.86
CA LYS A 11 -5.98 12.42 6.28
C LYS A 11 -6.28 10.94 6.45
N LEU A 12 -5.60 10.31 7.40
CA LEU A 12 -5.95 8.99 7.89
C LEU A 12 -6.86 9.17 9.09
N ILE A 13 -7.98 8.47 9.12
CA ILE A 13 -8.96 8.49 10.21
C ILE A 13 -9.04 7.08 10.76
N LEU A 14 -8.84 6.92 12.07
CA LEU A 14 -9.01 5.64 12.74
C LEU A 14 -10.51 5.41 12.96
N LEU A 15 -11.07 4.42 12.26
CA LEU A 15 -12.50 4.07 12.36
C LEU A 15 -12.78 2.98 13.40
N GLY A 16 -11.77 2.18 13.73
CA GLY A 16 -11.87 1.12 14.73
C GLY A 16 -10.50 0.52 15.04
N THR A 17 -10.39 -0.07 16.23
CA THR A 17 -9.24 -0.88 16.63
C THR A 17 -9.75 -2.05 17.44
N GLU A 18 -9.30 -3.26 17.11
CA GLU A 18 -9.73 -4.49 17.78
C GLU A 18 -8.54 -5.44 17.94
N LYS A 19 -8.56 -6.21 19.03
CA LYS A 19 -7.65 -7.34 19.20
C LYS A 19 -8.24 -8.54 18.45
N VAL A 20 -7.48 -9.08 17.52
CA VAL A 20 -7.87 -10.27 16.75
C VAL A 20 -7.16 -11.49 17.33
N SER A 21 -7.87 -12.60 17.49
CA SER A 21 -7.29 -13.88 17.94
C SER A 21 -6.55 -14.60 16.79
N HIS A 22 -5.64 -13.90 16.11
CA HIS A 22 -4.80 -14.45 15.05
C HIS A 22 -3.46 -14.92 15.62
N VAL A 23 -3.03 -16.13 15.26
CA VAL A 23 -1.68 -16.62 15.56
C VAL A 23 -0.77 -16.19 14.43
N THR A 24 0.17 -15.29 14.73
CA THR A 24 1.07 -14.72 13.73
C THR A 24 2.03 -15.78 13.22
N SER A 25 2.22 -15.84 11.90
CA SER A 25 3.05 -16.86 11.24
C SER A 25 4.55 -16.68 11.47
N GLY A 26 4.99 -15.52 11.97
CA GLY A 26 6.39 -15.11 12.00
C GLY A 26 6.87 -14.54 10.65
N ASN A 27 5.99 -14.42 9.66
CA ASN A 27 6.28 -13.83 8.37
C ASN A 27 5.17 -12.86 7.97
N SER A 28 5.45 -11.56 8.00
CA SER A 28 4.47 -10.51 7.66
C SER A 28 3.88 -10.65 6.25
N THR A 29 4.61 -11.27 5.32
CA THR A 29 4.11 -11.55 3.97
C THR A 29 3.03 -12.63 3.99
N THR A 30 3.24 -13.69 4.78
CA THR A 30 2.25 -14.75 4.99
C THR A 30 1.03 -14.20 5.72
N ASP A 31 1.25 -13.45 6.81
CA ASP A 31 0.17 -12.81 7.56
C ASP A 31 -0.64 -11.82 6.68
N LEU A 32 0.00 -11.14 5.72
CA LEU A 32 -0.68 -10.25 4.78
C LEU A 32 -1.60 -11.04 3.85
N VAL A 33 -1.12 -12.15 3.30
CA VAL A 33 -1.92 -13.03 2.44
C VAL A 33 -3.09 -13.60 3.23
N ASP A 34 -2.84 -14.11 4.43
CA ASP A 34 -3.86 -14.67 5.31
C ASP A 34 -4.93 -13.64 5.67
N LEU A 35 -4.53 -12.41 6.02
CA LEU A 35 -5.44 -11.30 6.30
C LEU A 35 -6.28 -10.96 5.06
N THR A 36 -5.63 -10.85 3.90
CA THR A 36 -6.28 -10.46 2.64
C THR A 36 -7.36 -11.43 2.23
N PHE A 37 -7.13 -12.73 2.42
CA PHE A 37 -8.05 -13.79 2.02
C PHE A 37 -8.89 -14.34 3.17
N GLY A 38 -8.75 -13.81 4.38
CA GLY A 38 -9.51 -14.27 5.55
C GLY A 38 -9.26 -15.75 5.86
N ALA A 39 -8.00 -16.18 5.84
CA ALA A 39 -7.61 -17.59 5.87
C ALA A 39 -8.05 -18.36 7.14
N THR A 40 -8.40 -17.64 8.20
CA THR A 40 -8.92 -18.19 9.45
C THR A 40 -10.20 -17.45 9.85
N GLN A 41 -11.04 -18.06 10.68
CA GLN A 41 -12.28 -17.41 11.15
C GLN A 41 -12.01 -16.03 11.80
N PRO A 42 -11.01 -15.84 12.69
CA PRO A 42 -10.70 -14.52 13.23
C PRO A 42 -10.33 -13.48 12.16
N LEU A 43 -9.61 -13.87 11.10
CA LEU A 43 -9.25 -12.97 10.01
C LEU A 43 -10.43 -12.70 9.07
N TYR A 44 -11.31 -13.67 8.85
CA TYR A 44 -12.58 -13.44 8.16
C TYR A 44 -13.45 -12.42 8.91
N ASP A 45 -13.51 -12.51 10.25
CA ASP A 45 -14.27 -11.56 11.07
C ASP A 45 -13.72 -10.13 10.93
N VAL A 46 -12.41 -9.95 10.67
CA VAL A 46 -11.83 -8.63 10.34
C VAL A 46 -12.47 -8.02 9.10
N HIS A 47 -12.83 -8.82 8.08
CA HIS A 47 -13.55 -8.31 6.91
C HIS A 47 -14.97 -7.86 7.26
N LEU A 48 -15.66 -8.56 8.17
CA LEU A 48 -16.97 -8.12 8.68
C LEU A 48 -16.85 -6.78 9.41
N LYS A 49 -15.81 -6.60 10.23
CA LYS A 49 -15.51 -5.33 10.89
C LYS A 49 -15.13 -4.22 9.90
N ARG A 50 -14.32 -4.53 8.89
CA ARG A 50 -13.97 -3.61 7.81
C ARG A 50 -15.22 -3.08 7.10
N GLN A 51 -16.17 -3.95 6.80
CA GLN A 51 -17.46 -3.59 6.21
C GLN A 51 -18.30 -2.74 7.18
N LEU A 52 -18.42 -3.17 8.44
CA LEU A 52 -19.19 -2.48 9.47
C LEU A 52 -18.70 -1.04 9.70
N TYR A 53 -17.38 -0.86 9.82
CA TYR A 53 -16.75 0.44 10.01
C TYR A 53 -16.58 1.23 8.72
N ARG A 54 -16.82 0.61 7.56
CA ARG A 54 -16.54 1.18 6.23
C ARG A 54 -15.07 1.62 6.11
N ALA A 55 -14.17 0.78 6.59
CA ALA A 55 -12.74 1.06 6.61
C ALA A 55 -12.08 0.76 5.26
N ASP A 56 -11.59 1.80 4.59
CA ASP A 56 -10.95 1.68 3.28
C ASP A 56 -9.63 0.89 3.35
N LEU A 57 -8.88 1.05 4.43
CA LEU A 57 -7.64 0.32 4.69
C LEU A 57 -7.70 -0.40 6.03
N VAL A 58 -7.04 -1.55 6.11
CA VAL A 58 -6.86 -2.32 7.34
C VAL A 58 -5.38 -2.63 7.56
N SER A 59 -4.91 -2.37 8.78
CA SER A 59 -3.55 -2.69 9.21
C SER A 59 -3.59 -3.71 10.33
N LEU A 60 -2.99 -4.87 10.11
CA LEU A 60 -2.82 -5.88 11.14
C LEU A 60 -1.45 -5.69 11.81
N PHE A 61 -1.47 -5.53 13.13
CA PHE A 61 -0.26 -5.46 13.93
C PHE A 61 0.09 -6.84 14.50
N THR A 62 1.24 -7.38 14.13
CA THR A 62 1.65 -8.75 14.46
C THR A 62 2.77 -8.77 15.51
N GLY A 63 3.08 -9.96 16.03
CA GLY A 63 4.29 -10.22 16.81
C GLY A 63 5.55 -10.15 15.95
N ALA A 64 6.68 -10.61 16.50
CA ALA A 64 7.94 -10.63 15.78
C ALA A 64 7.83 -11.43 14.48
N SER A 65 8.42 -10.91 13.40
CA SER A 65 8.45 -11.57 12.09
C SER A 65 9.89 -11.87 11.69
N PRO A 66 10.59 -12.82 12.35
CA PRO A 66 12.04 -13.03 12.16
C PRO A 66 12.42 -13.46 10.75
N GLN A 67 11.47 -13.96 9.94
CA GLN A 67 11.67 -14.28 8.53
C GLN A 67 11.50 -13.07 7.60
N ASN A 68 11.13 -11.89 8.10
CA ASN A 68 11.01 -10.65 7.33
C ASN A 68 11.86 -9.52 7.95
N ILE A 69 12.91 -9.11 7.24
CA ILE A 69 13.84 -8.06 7.70
C ILE A 69 13.29 -6.63 7.56
N MET A 70 12.13 -6.45 6.92
CA MET A 70 11.54 -5.14 6.62
C MET A 70 10.49 -4.72 7.67
N HIS A 71 10.08 -5.64 8.56
CA HIS A 71 9.15 -5.40 9.66
C HIS A 71 7.72 -4.96 9.27
N GLY A 72 7.42 -5.02 7.97
CA GLY A 72 6.14 -4.64 7.38
C GLY A 72 5.96 -5.26 6.00
N SER A 73 4.72 -5.39 5.57
CA SER A 73 4.35 -5.87 4.24
C SER A 73 3.01 -5.28 3.82
N SER A 74 2.90 -4.86 2.56
CA SER A 74 1.73 -4.17 2.04
C SER A 74 1.51 -4.46 0.57
N TRP A 75 0.24 -4.44 0.15
CA TRP A 75 -0.10 -4.41 -1.26
C TRP A 75 0.14 -3.01 -1.83
N MET A 76 0.92 -2.96 -2.92
CA MET A 76 1.19 -1.71 -3.62
C MET A 76 0.28 -1.55 -4.84
N LEU A 77 -0.45 -0.42 -4.90
CA LEU A 77 -1.17 -0.03 -6.11
C LEU A 77 -0.17 0.41 -7.19
N ASN A 78 -0.29 -0.18 -8.38
CA ASN A 78 0.51 0.17 -9.57
C ASN A 78 -0.35 0.74 -10.71
N SER A 79 -1.60 1.12 -10.41
CA SER A 79 -2.51 1.78 -11.32
C SER A 79 -3.45 2.73 -10.56
N THR A 80 -4.15 3.59 -11.29
CA THR A 80 -5.06 4.59 -10.72
C THR A 80 -6.47 4.06 -10.43
N ASN A 81 -6.77 2.79 -10.73
CA ASN A 81 -8.11 2.22 -10.58
C ASN A 81 -8.45 1.84 -9.12
N GLY A 82 -7.46 1.83 -8.23
CA GLY A 82 -7.60 1.23 -6.91
C GLY A 82 -7.73 -0.30 -6.98
N ALA A 83 -7.79 -0.92 -5.81
CA ALA A 83 -7.95 -2.35 -5.62
C ALA A 83 -8.58 -2.62 -4.24
N PRO A 84 -9.90 -2.45 -4.07
CA PRO A 84 -10.58 -2.56 -2.77
C PRO A 84 -10.28 -3.85 -2.00
N ALA A 85 -10.17 -4.97 -2.72
CA ALA A 85 -9.84 -6.28 -2.17
C ALA A 85 -8.43 -6.38 -1.56
N TYR A 86 -7.54 -5.43 -1.84
CA TYR A 86 -6.14 -5.43 -1.42
C TYR A 86 -5.79 -4.23 -0.52
N GLY A 87 -6.79 -3.56 0.07
CA GLY A 87 -6.61 -2.46 1.03
C GLY A 87 -6.10 -2.93 2.40
N PHE A 88 -5.01 -3.70 2.41
CA PHE A 88 -4.46 -4.36 3.59
C PHE A 88 -2.96 -4.15 3.69
N ASN A 89 -2.46 -4.05 4.92
CA ASN A 89 -1.05 -4.17 5.24
C ASN A 89 -0.84 -4.85 6.61
N VAL A 90 0.37 -5.32 6.83
CA VAL A 90 0.84 -5.93 8.07
C VAL A 90 2.07 -5.20 8.55
N VAL A 91 2.14 -4.95 9.86
CA VAL A 91 3.27 -4.28 10.51
C VAL A 91 3.59 -5.02 11.79
N GLU A 92 4.86 -5.30 12.06
CA GLU A 92 5.27 -5.78 13.38
C GLU A 92 4.93 -4.72 14.44
N ALA A 93 4.20 -5.10 15.49
CA ALA A 93 3.62 -4.16 16.45
C ALA A 93 4.66 -3.25 17.12
N ILE A 94 5.87 -3.76 17.38
CA ILE A 94 6.98 -2.99 17.96
C ILE A 94 7.45 -1.83 17.05
N TYR A 95 7.24 -1.95 15.73
CA TYR A 95 7.60 -0.93 14.75
C TYR A 95 6.44 0.00 14.36
N ALA A 96 5.23 -0.21 14.90
CA ALA A 96 4.10 0.68 14.68
C ALA A 96 4.37 2.16 14.99
N PRO A 97 5.15 2.53 16.04
CA PRO A 97 5.48 3.93 16.33
C PRO A 97 6.51 4.56 15.36
N THR A 98 7.12 3.75 14.49
CA THR A 98 8.20 4.18 13.58
C THR A 98 7.66 4.58 12.20
N SER A 99 8.55 4.75 11.22
CA SER A 99 8.14 5.01 9.84
C SER A 99 7.55 3.80 9.11
N VAL A 100 7.64 2.59 9.66
CA VAL A 100 7.19 1.36 8.98
C VAL A 100 5.68 1.40 8.72
N PHE A 101 4.87 1.73 9.72
CA PHE A 101 3.42 1.77 9.52
C PHE A 101 3.00 2.75 8.41
N VAL A 102 3.54 3.96 8.41
CA VAL A 102 3.22 4.95 7.37
C VAL A 102 3.84 4.61 6.01
N HIS A 103 4.93 3.83 5.98
CA HIS A 103 5.52 3.29 4.75
C HIS A 103 4.57 2.29 4.09
N GLU A 104 4.04 1.34 4.87
CA GLU A 104 3.08 0.35 4.37
C GLU A 104 1.77 0.97 3.88
N ILE A 105 1.29 2.02 4.56
CA ILE A 105 0.16 2.83 4.08
C ILE A 105 0.51 3.54 2.76
N GLY A 106 1.75 3.98 2.58
CA GLY A 106 2.25 4.54 1.33
C GLY A 106 2.05 3.56 0.16
N HIS A 107 2.39 2.29 0.33
CA HIS A 107 2.15 1.26 -0.68
C HIS A 107 0.66 1.10 -1.02
N ASN A 108 -0.21 1.02 -0.02
CA ASN A 108 -1.66 0.95 -0.26
C ASN A 108 -2.21 2.17 -1.02
N LEU A 109 -1.52 3.32 -0.94
CA LEU A 109 -1.84 4.55 -1.68
C LEU A 109 -1.08 4.68 -3.01
N GLY A 110 -0.31 3.65 -3.40
CA GLY A 110 0.39 3.56 -4.68
C GLY A 110 1.78 4.15 -4.71
N CYS A 111 2.40 4.42 -3.56
CA CYS A 111 3.80 4.81 -3.49
C CYS A 111 4.72 3.61 -3.67
N SER A 112 5.73 3.75 -4.53
CA SER A 112 6.82 2.80 -4.71
C SER A 112 8.08 3.27 -3.97
N HIS A 113 9.02 2.35 -3.85
CA HIS A 113 10.36 2.66 -3.35
C HIS A 113 11.10 3.60 -4.31
N ALA A 114 12.31 4.06 -3.94
CA ALA A 114 13.14 4.75 -4.91
C ALA A 114 13.45 3.82 -6.09
N ALA A 115 13.53 4.33 -7.32
CA ALA A 115 13.61 3.50 -8.53
C ALA A 115 14.76 2.49 -8.54
N ASN A 116 15.86 2.77 -7.82
CA ASN A 116 17.03 1.88 -7.70
C ASN A 116 17.05 1.02 -6.44
N ASP A 117 15.98 1.01 -5.65
CA ASP A 117 15.82 0.12 -4.50
C ASP A 117 15.15 -1.20 -4.89
N VAL A 118 15.27 -2.20 -4.01
CA VAL A 118 14.51 -3.45 -4.11
C VAL A 118 13.01 -3.12 -4.20
N GLY A 119 12.32 -3.69 -5.20
CA GLY A 119 10.91 -3.40 -5.49
C GLY A 119 10.64 -2.04 -6.16
N GLY A 120 11.64 -1.16 -6.26
CA GLY A 120 11.55 0.16 -6.91
C GLY A 120 11.50 0.10 -8.43
N PHE A 121 11.88 -1.03 -9.04
CA PHE A 121 11.69 -1.29 -10.47
C PHE A 121 10.20 -1.35 -10.87
N MET A 122 9.32 -1.54 -9.89
CA MET A 122 7.88 -1.53 -10.09
C MET A 122 7.38 -0.10 -9.91
N HIS A 123 6.81 0.47 -10.96
CA HIS A 123 6.16 1.77 -10.87
C HIS A 123 5.00 1.69 -9.87
N GLY A 124 4.84 2.73 -9.06
CA GLY A 124 3.63 2.92 -8.26
C GLY A 124 2.43 3.31 -9.15
N ALA A 125 1.42 3.94 -8.58
CA ALA A 125 0.21 4.31 -9.33
C ALA A 125 0.47 5.29 -10.50
N PHE A 126 1.57 6.04 -10.43
CA PHE A 126 2.09 6.92 -11.49
C PHE A 126 3.59 6.66 -11.69
N THR A 127 4.12 7.04 -12.87
CA THR A 127 5.54 6.88 -13.22
C THR A 127 6.50 7.59 -12.28
N ASN A 128 6.07 8.67 -11.62
CA ASN A 128 6.87 9.41 -10.63
C ASN A 128 6.55 9.03 -9.18
N SER A 129 5.87 7.90 -8.92
CA SER A 129 5.49 7.46 -7.57
C SER A 129 6.65 6.80 -6.83
N HIS A 130 7.83 7.41 -6.80
CA HIS A 130 9.02 6.82 -6.17
C HIS A 130 9.49 7.63 -4.97
N GLY A 131 10.14 6.92 -4.04
CA GLY A 131 10.97 7.55 -3.00
C GLY A 131 12.17 8.28 -3.61
N TRP A 132 12.78 9.16 -2.81
CA TRP A 132 13.91 10.00 -3.22
C TRP A 132 15.11 9.86 -2.29
N LYS A 133 16.31 9.80 -2.88
CA LYS A 133 17.61 9.93 -2.21
C LYS A 133 18.22 11.26 -2.64
N PHE A 134 18.76 12.02 -1.70
CA PHE A 134 19.35 13.32 -1.98
C PHE A 134 20.51 13.62 -1.02
N GLY A 135 21.36 14.58 -1.37
CA GLY A 135 22.46 15.03 -0.53
C GLY A 135 22.17 16.42 0.03
N ILE A 136 22.64 16.67 1.24
CA ILE A 136 22.64 18.01 1.85
C ILE A 136 24.09 18.42 2.07
N THR A 137 24.50 19.51 1.43
CA THR A 137 25.84 20.04 1.58
C THR A 137 25.84 21.15 2.63
N THR A 138 26.66 20.98 3.67
CA THR A 138 26.93 22.01 4.69
C THR A 138 28.40 21.98 5.07
N ASN A 139 29.03 23.16 5.19
CA ASN A 139 30.46 23.31 5.49
C ASN A 139 31.38 22.45 4.59
N GLY A 140 31.06 22.37 3.29
CA GLY A 140 31.82 21.59 2.31
C GLY A 140 31.59 20.07 2.36
N ASN A 141 30.80 19.55 3.30
CA ASN A 141 30.49 18.13 3.44
C ASN A 141 29.07 17.82 2.96
N THR A 142 28.92 16.76 2.16
CA THR A 142 27.61 16.28 1.67
C THR A 142 27.15 15.08 2.48
N TYR A 143 25.99 15.22 3.12
CA TYR A 143 25.36 14.16 3.92
C TYR A 143 24.22 13.51 3.15
N PRO A 144 24.23 12.18 2.94
CA PRO A 144 23.14 11.50 2.26
C PRO A 144 21.87 11.45 3.12
N MET A 145 20.75 11.79 2.50
CA MET A 145 19.40 11.79 3.05
C MET A 145 18.48 10.96 2.17
N ARG A 146 17.40 10.47 2.76
CA ARG A 146 16.38 9.72 2.02
C ARG A 146 14.98 9.91 2.58
N THR A 147 14.00 9.83 1.70
CA THR A 147 12.58 9.86 2.06
C THR A 147 12.11 8.53 2.66
N LEU A 148 10.92 8.51 3.23
CA LEU A 148 10.43 7.37 4.00
C LEU A 148 10.21 6.10 3.16
N MET A 149 9.88 6.25 1.88
CA MET A 149 9.70 5.11 0.95
C MET A 149 11.03 4.56 0.43
N THR A 150 12.18 5.03 0.91
CA THR A 150 13.48 4.72 0.32
C THR A 150 14.30 3.83 1.24
N TYR A 151 15.04 2.87 0.69
CA TYR A 151 16.01 2.01 1.37
C TYR A 151 17.45 2.52 1.22
N GLY A 152 18.41 1.79 1.81
CA GLY A 152 19.83 2.02 1.62
C GLY A 152 20.40 3.19 2.43
N VAL A 153 21.50 3.74 1.90
CA VAL A 153 22.37 4.71 2.57
C VAL A 153 21.68 6.05 2.76
N GLY A 154 21.96 6.69 3.89
CA GLY A 154 21.50 8.03 4.23
C GLY A 154 20.48 8.05 5.35
N ARG A 155 20.41 9.17 6.05
CA ARG A 155 19.47 9.36 7.16
C ARG A 155 18.05 9.39 6.59
N ARG A 156 17.20 8.47 7.05
CA ARG A 156 15.78 8.46 6.69
C ARG A 156 15.07 9.63 7.38
N LEU A 157 14.41 10.44 6.57
CA LEU A 157 13.60 11.55 7.04
C LEU A 157 12.12 11.17 6.96
N GLY A 158 11.32 11.72 7.87
CA GLY A 158 9.87 11.48 7.93
C GLY A 158 9.07 12.25 6.88
N TYR A 159 9.49 12.18 5.62
CA TYR A 159 8.84 12.80 4.45
C TYR A 159 8.60 11.74 3.37
N PHE A 160 7.42 11.72 2.77
CA PHE A 160 7.25 11.26 1.38
C PHE A 160 7.96 12.24 0.43
N SER A 161 8.43 11.73 -0.71
CA SER A 161 9.06 12.57 -1.73
C SER A 161 8.09 13.62 -2.26
N ASN A 162 8.55 14.87 -2.31
CA ASN A 162 7.81 16.01 -2.86
C ASN A 162 8.80 17.07 -3.37
N PRO A 163 8.82 17.38 -4.68
CA PRO A 163 9.73 18.39 -5.24
C PRO A 163 9.46 19.82 -4.73
N ASN A 164 8.28 20.08 -4.18
CA ASN A 164 7.91 21.40 -3.65
C ASN A 164 8.21 21.55 -2.15
N VAL A 165 8.75 20.52 -1.49
CA VAL A 165 9.12 20.57 -0.07
C VAL A 165 10.63 20.46 0.04
N ASN A 166 11.24 21.52 0.60
CA ASN A 166 12.68 21.60 0.79
C ASN A 166 13.07 21.26 2.21
N VAL A 167 14.22 20.61 2.35
CA VAL A 167 14.85 20.29 3.63
C VAL A 167 16.30 20.80 3.53
N TRP A 168 16.61 21.84 4.31
CA TRP A 168 17.85 22.62 4.21
C TRP A 168 18.16 23.10 2.79
N GLY A 169 17.14 23.63 2.10
CA GLY A 169 17.28 24.20 0.75
C GLY A 169 17.28 23.18 -0.39
N VAL A 170 17.29 21.88 -0.09
CA VAL A 170 17.27 20.82 -1.10
C VAL A 170 15.87 20.20 -1.21
N PRO A 171 15.29 20.07 -2.42
CA PRO A 171 14.03 19.39 -2.63
C PRO A 171 14.06 17.94 -2.14
N THR A 172 12.97 17.53 -1.48
CA THR A 172 12.79 16.14 -1.00
C THR A 172 12.25 15.20 -2.08
N GLY A 173 12.17 15.64 -3.32
CA GLY A 173 11.69 14.85 -4.44
C GLY A 173 12.09 15.44 -5.79
N ASP A 174 11.59 14.82 -6.85
CA ASP A 174 11.77 15.22 -8.23
C ASP A 174 10.42 15.15 -8.95
N THR A 175 10.12 16.12 -9.80
CA THR A 175 8.82 16.23 -10.47
C THR A 175 8.53 15.03 -11.38
N ASN A 176 9.53 14.51 -12.08
CA ASN A 176 9.39 13.47 -13.09
C ASN A 176 9.68 12.07 -12.54
N PHE A 177 10.47 11.97 -11.47
CA PHE A 177 10.92 10.69 -10.94
C PHE A 177 10.37 10.37 -9.56
N ALA A 178 10.21 11.35 -8.66
CA ALA A 178 9.97 11.07 -7.24
C ALA A 178 9.04 12.11 -6.57
N ASN A 179 7.73 11.85 -6.66
CA ASN A 179 6.68 12.68 -6.07
C ASN A 179 5.55 11.83 -5.47
N ASN A 180 5.90 11.03 -4.45
CA ASN A 180 4.93 10.23 -3.71
C ASN A 180 3.85 11.09 -3.02
N ALA A 181 4.15 12.36 -2.70
CA ALA A 181 3.13 13.27 -2.18
C ALA A 181 2.00 13.50 -3.20
N LEU A 182 2.32 13.72 -4.48
CA LEU A 182 1.32 13.83 -5.55
C LEU A 182 0.54 12.52 -5.71
N THR A 183 1.22 11.39 -5.67
CA THR A 183 0.60 10.06 -5.72
C THR A 183 -0.46 9.92 -4.63
N ILE A 184 -0.12 10.22 -3.38
CA ILE A 184 -1.06 10.15 -2.27
C ILE A 184 -2.21 11.14 -2.45
N GLN A 185 -1.96 12.37 -2.88
CA GLN A 185 -3.04 13.34 -3.10
C GLN A 185 -4.06 12.86 -4.15
N ARG A 186 -3.59 12.15 -5.20
CA ARG A 186 -4.45 11.63 -6.26
C ARG A 186 -5.13 10.31 -5.90
N MET A 187 -4.46 9.43 -5.16
CA MET A 187 -4.98 8.10 -4.83
C MET A 187 -5.79 8.07 -3.54
N ALA A 188 -5.57 9.00 -2.60
CA ALA A 188 -6.35 9.08 -1.37
C ALA A 188 -7.88 9.13 -1.62
N PRO A 189 -8.44 9.93 -2.55
CA PRO A 189 -9.87 9.88 -2.84
C PRO A 189 -10.34 8.56 -3.49
N VAL A 190 -9.49 7.89 -4.27
CA VAL A 190 -9.81 6.59 -4.90
C VAL A 190 -9.83 5.47 -3.87
N VAL A 191 -8.85 5.45 -2.96
CA VAL A 191 -8.80 4.48 -1.86
C VAL A 191 -9.89 4.79 -0.85
N GLY A 192 -10.10 6.06 -0.51
CA GLY A 192 -11.16 6.53 0.39
C GLY A 192 -12.59 6.32 -0.12
N SER A 193 -12.75 5.78 -1.34
CA SER A 193 -14.05 5.42 -1.91
C SER A 193 -14.32 3.91 -1.92
N TYR A 194 -13.46 3.08 -1.32
CA TYR A 194 -13.63 1.62 -1.31
C TYR A 194 -14.93 1.19 -0.64
N PHE A 195 -15.40 1.95 0.36
CA PHE A 195 -16.70 1.71 1.02
C PHE A 195 -17.68 2.87 0.89
N THR A 196 -17.47 3.81 -0.05
CA THR A 196 -18.54 4.73 -0.47
C THR A 196 -19.50 3.96 -1.37
N GLN A 197 -20.77 3.84 -0.97
CA GLN A 197 -21.80 3.15 -1.75
C GLN A 197 -21.78 3.62 -3.20
N ILE A 198 -21.40 2.75 -4.14
CA ILE A 198 -22.06 2.75 -5.43
C ILE A 198 -23.41 2.11 -5.17
N ILE A 199 -24.50 2.86 -5.33
CA ILE A 199 -25.84 2.30 -5.49
C ILE A 199 -25.84 1.59 -6.85
N GLN A 200 -25.23 0.41 -6.91
CA GLN A 200 -25.45 -0.59 -7.94
C GLN A 200 -25.47 -1.94 -7.22
N THR A 201 -26.69 -2.35 -6.89
CA THR A 201 -27.03 -3.72 -6.53
C THR A 201 -26.50 -4.67 -7.60
N THR A 202 -25.31 -5.22 -7.37
CA THR A 202 -24.88 -6.45 -8.04
C THR A 202 -24.56 -7.44 -6.93
N GLN A 203 -25.45 -8.43 -6.77
CA GLN A 203 -25.27 -9.48 -5.78
C GLN A 203 -23.99 -10.27 -6.05
N LEU A 204 -23.18 -10.45 -5.01
CA LEU A 204 -22.03 -11.36 -5.05
C LEU A 204 -22.53 -12.80 -4.94
N VAL A 205 -22.29 -13.59 -5.98
CA VAL A 205 -22.43 -15.05 -5.92
C VAL A 205 -21.07 -15.65 -5.50
N PRO A 206 -21.01 -16.64 -4.59
CA PRO A 206 -19.75 -17.21 -4.17
C PRO A 206 -19.16 -18.08 -5.28
N ASN A 207 -17.90 -17.85 -5.66
CA ASN A 207 -17.08 -18.92 -6.23
C ASN A 207 -15.64 -18.79 -5.76
N ALA A 208 -15.24 -19.74 -4.91
CA ALA A 208 -13.87 -19.90 -4.43
C ALA A 208 -13.13 -20.82 -5.40
N GLN A 209 -11.96 -20.42 -5.89
CA GLN A 209 -10.87 -21.32 -6.29
C GLN A 209 -9.53 -20.62 -6.00
N PRO A 210 -8.55 -21.29 -5.37
CA PRO A 210 -7.29 -20.67 -4.99
C PRO A 210 -6.34 -20.55 -6.21
N ILE A 211 -5.89 -19.32 -6.50
CA ILE A 211 -4.80 -19.05 -7.44
C ILE A 211 -3.54 -18.78 -6.61
N SER A 212 -2.45 -19.49 -6.90
CA SER A 212 -1.13 -19.19 -6.34
C SER A 212 -0.59 -17.90 -6.95
N VAL A 213 -0.50 -16.83 -6.15
CA VAL A 213 0.09 -15.55 -6.57
C VAL A 213 1.23 -15.21 -5.61
N PHE A 214 2.42 -14.98 -6.17
CA PHE A 214 3.52 -14.39 -5.42
C PHE A 214 3.19 -12.92 -5.08
N PRO A 215 3.36 -12.47 -3.83
CA PRO A 215 3.08 -11.09 -3.45
C PRO A 215 3.98 -10.14 -4.25
N GLY A 216 3.38 -9.13 -4.89
CA GLY A 216 4.13 -8.16 -5.69
C GLY A 216 3.33 -7.32 -6.68
N THR A 217 2.10 -7.68 -7.04
CA THR A 217 1.21 -6.79 -7.82
C THR A 217 -0.26 -7.10 -7.56
N THR A 218 -1.10 -6.07 -7.69
CA THR A 218 -2.54 -6.25 -7.90
C THR A 218 -2.85 -5.93 -9.35
N ASN A 219 -2.80 -6.89 -10.28
CA ASN A 219 -3.27 -6.65 -11.65
C ASN A 219 -4.20 -7.73 -12.21
N ARG A 220 -5.39 -7.22 -12.60
CA ARG A 220 -6.49 -7.72 -13.46
C ARG A 220 -7.57 -8.68 -12.89
N PRO A 221 -8.85 -8.25 -12.91
CA PRO A 221 -9.99 -9.15 -13.01
C PRO A 221 -10.16 -9.59 -14.48
N GLY A 222 -9.77 -10.83 -14.79
CA GLY A 222 -10.08 -11.46 -16.07
C GLY A 222 -11.45 -12.13 -16.03
N ILE A 223 -12.54 -11.37 -16.21
CA ILE A 223 -13.84 -11.97 -16.57
C ILE A 223 -13.75 -12.35 -18.05
N ARG A 224 -13.43 -13.62 -18.35
CA ARG A 224 -13.76 -14.20 -19.65
C ARG A 224 -15.26 -14.49 -19.66
N GLN A 225 -16.01 -13.75 -20.46
CA GLN A 225 -17.37 -14.15 -20.79
C GLN A 225 -17.35 -15.50 -21.54
N PRO A 226 -18.20 -16.47 -21.20
CA PRO A 226 -18.34 -17.66 -22.02
C PRO A 226 -18.94 -17.27 -23.38
N ARG A 227 -18.24 -17.65 -24.46
CA ARG A 227 -18.80 -17.62 -25.82
C ARG A 227 -20.11 -18.39 -25.82
N ARG A 228 -21.21 -17.72 -26.20
CA ARG A 228 -22.47 -18.38 -26.55
C ARG A 228 -22.20 -19.33 -27.72
N ILE A 229 -22.41 -20.62 -27.49
CA ILE A 229 -22.54 -21.62 -28.54
C ILE A 229 -23.95 -21.42 -29.13
N PHE A 230 -24.02 -20.89 -30.34
CA PHE A 230 -25.24 -20.98 -31.15
C PHE A 230 -25.18 -22.28 -31.94
N TRP A 231 -26.12 -23.18 -31.65
CA TRP A 231 -26.53 -24.22 -32.58
C TRP A 231 -27.40 -23.56 -33.65
N GLY A 232 -27.02 -23.73 -34.92
CA GLY A 232 -27.76 -23.27 -36.08
C GLY A 232 -27.48 -24.22 -37.25
N THR A 233 -28.48 -25.03 -37.54
CA THR A 233 -28.62 -25.97 -38.66
C THR A 233 -28.77 -25.25 -40.01
N GLY A 234 -28.31 -25.89 -41.10
CA GLY A 234 -28.94 -25.73 -42.42
C GLY A 234 -28.01 -25.33 -43.55
N GLU A 235 -27.83 -26.31 -44.46
CA GLU A 235 -27.33 -26.26 -45.85
C GLU A 235 -25.83 -26.05 -46.11
#